data_AF-A0A3N1KLX0-F1
#
_entry.id   AF-A0A3N1KLX0-F1
#
_cell.length_a   1.000
_cell.length_b   1.000
_cell.length_c   1.000
_cell.angle_alpha   90.00
_cell.angle_beta   90.00
_cell.angle_gamma   90.00
#
_symmetry.space_group_name_H-M   'P 1'
#
loop_
_entity.id
_entity.type
_entity.pdbx_description
1 polymer ?
#
loop_
_entity_poly.entity_id
_entity_poly.type
_entity_poly.pdbx_seq_one_letter_code
_entity_poly.pdbx_strand_id
1 'polypeptide(L)' 'MEIMEIYAALRSLWLVWFMALFLGILVWALWPANRARLEDHGRIPFRDDR' A
#
# COMPACT_ATOMS: atom_id res chain seq x y z
N MET A 1 -31.64 6.95 -10.56
CA MET A 1 -30.71 5.84 -10.25
C MET A 1 -31.34 5.04 -9.15
N GLU A 2 -31.52 3.75 -9.39
CA GLU A 2 -32.09 2.83 -8.41
C GLU A 2 -31.07 2.61 -7.27
N ILE A 3 -31.51 2.49 -6.01
CA ILE A 3 -30.61 2.36 -4.84
C ILE A 3 -29.64 1.17 -5.01
N MET A 4 -30.10 0.11 -5.68
CA MET A 4 -29.32 -1.09 -5.96
C MET A 4 -28.13 -0.82 -6.90
N GLU A 5 -28.30 0.03 -7.91
CA GLU A 5 -27.23 0.42 -8.84
C GLU A 5 -26.14 1.23 -8.14
N ILE A 6 -26.56 2.15 -7.26
CA ILE A 6 -25.65 2.98 -6.45
C ILE A 6 -24.84 2.08 -5.53
N TYR A 7 -25.48 1.10 -4.87
CA TYR A 7 -24.81 0.16 -3.99
C TYR A 7 -23.77 -0.69 -4.73
N ALA A 8 -24.12 -1.23 -5.91
CA ALA A 8 -23.20 -2.00 -6.73
C ALA A 8 -21.98 -1.17 -7.17
N ALA A 9 -22.20 0.07 -7.60
CA ALA A 9 -21.12 0.99 -7.97
C ALA A 9 -20.19 1.29 -6.78
N LEU A 10 -20.75 1.62 -5.60
CA LEU A 10 -19.99 1.94 -4.40
C LEU A 10 -19.16 0.74 -3.89
N ARG A 11 -19.71 -0.48 -4.01
CA ARG A 11 -18.99 -1.72 -3.69
C ARG A 11 -17.80 -1.94 -4.61
N SER A 12 -17.95 -1.68 -5.91
CA SER A 12 -16.86 -1.83 -6.89
C SER A 12 -15.75 -0.80 -6.68
N LEU A 13 -16.12 0.42 -6.28
CA LEU A 13 -15.20 1.51 -5.98
C LEU A 13 -14.27 1.17 -4.81
N TRP A 14 -14.74 0.39 -3.85
CA TRP A 14 -13.92 -0.11 -2.73
C TRP A 14 -12.70 -0.87 -3.26
N LEU A 15 -12.90 -1.88 -4.11
CA LEU A 15 -11.82 -2.70 -4.66
C LEU A 15 -10.78 -1.84 -5.38
N VAL A 16 -11.23 -0.91 -6.23
CA VAL A 16 -10.35 -0.01 -6.98
C VAL A 16 -9.52 0.87 -6.03
N TRP A 17 -10.12 1.39 -4.96
CA TRP A 17 -9.37 2.18 -3.97
C TRP A 17 -8.31 1.39 -3.23
N PHE A 18 -8.59 0.14 -2.83
CA PHE A 18 -7.55 -0.70 -2.20
C PHE A 18 -6.41 -1.02 -3.15
N MET A 19 -6.74 -1.27 -4.41
CA MET A 19 -5.76 -1.51 -5.45
C MET A 19 -4.87 -0.27 -5.66
N ALA A 20 -5.48 0.92 -5.79
CA ALA A 20 -4.76 2.18 -5.93
C ALA A 20 -3.87 2.48 -4.70
N LEU A 21 -4.38 2.28 -3.49
CA LEU A 21 -3.62 2.45 -2.26
C LEU A 21 -2.42 1.50 -2.21
N PHE A 22 -2.63 0.22 -2.54
CA PHE A 22 -1.57 -0.78 -2.59
C PHE A 22 -0.47 -0.40 -3.58
N LEU A 23 -0.83 0.02 -4.81
CA LEU A 23 0.17 0.51 -5.76
C LEU A 23 0.88 1.77 -5.27
N GLY A 24 0.16 2.69 -4.62
CA GLY A 24 0.79 3.87 -4.03
C GLY A 24 1.86 3.49 -3.01
N ILE A 25 1.57 2.52 -2.14
CA ILE A 25 2.55 1.98 -1.18
C ILE A 25 3.69 1.27 -1.92
N LEU A 26 3.40 0.46 -2.94
CA LEU A 26 4.42 -0.26 -3.71
C LEU A 26 5.38 0.70 -4.40
N VAL A 27 4.85 1.71 -5.09
CA VAL A 27 5.64 2.75 -5.75
C VAL A 27 6.50 3.48 -4.72
N TRP A 28 5.91 3.89 -3.59
CA TRP A 28 6.66 4.53 -2.50
C TRP A 28 7.75 3.62 -1.93
N ALA A 29 7.47 2.33 -1.72
CA ALA A 29 8.42 1.39 -1.13
C ALA A 29 9.58 1.06 -2.08
N LEU A 30 9.29 0.92 -3.38
CA LEU A 30 10.29 0.60 -4.41
C LEU A 30 11.02 1.85 -4.93
N TRP A 31 10.54 3.06 -4.61
CA TRP A 31 11.20 4.29 -5.04
C TRP A 31 12.63 4.38 -4.48
N PRO A 32 13.64 4.75 -5.28
CA PRO A 32 15.04 4.73 -4.89
C PRO A 32 15.35 5.55 -3.63
N ALA A 33 14.64 6.66 -3.41
CA ALA A 33 14.79 7.51 -2.22
C ALA A 33 14.46 6.80 -0.90
N ASN A 34 13.62 5.77 -0.93
CA ASN A 34 13.22 5.02 0.27
C ASN A 34 14.02 3.73 0.47
N ARG A 35 14.79 3.30 -0.54
CA ARG A 35 15.49 2.01 -0.54
C ARG A 35 16.41 1.84 0.66
N ALA A 36 17.27 2.83 0.93
CA ALA A 36 18.23 2.76 2.04
C ALA A 36 17.52 2.65 3.40
N ARG A 37 16.44 3.43 3.61
CA ARG A 37 15.65 3.40 4.85
C ARG A 37 14.96 2.04 5.05
N LEU A 38 14.39 1.48 3.99
CA LEU A 38 13.68 0.21 4.08
C LEU A 38 14.63 -0.98 4.25
N GLU A 39 15.80 -0.94 3.61
CA GLU A 39 16.84 -1.94 3.82
C GLU A 39 17.35 -1.90 5.27
N ASP A 40 17.51 -0.70 5.85
CA ASP A 40 17.87 -0.52 7.26
C ASP A 40 16.85 -1.16 8.21
N HIS A 41 15.55 -0.96 7.95
CA HIS A 41 14.48 -1.59 8.73
C HIS A 41 14.53 -3.12 8.67
N GLY A 42 14.85 -3.68 7.49
CA GLY A 42 15.02 -5.12 7.33
C GLY A 42 16.22 -5.69 8.12
N ARG A 43 17.18 -4.84 8.49
CA ARG A 43 18.34 -5.23 9.29
C ARG A 43 18.10 -5.19 10.80
N ILE A 44 16.98 -4.61 11.28
CA ILE A 44 16.69 -4.47 12.71
C ILE A 44 16.82 -5.81 13.46
N PRO A 45 16.25 -6.95 13.01
CA PRO A 45 16.38 -8.21 13.74
C PRO A 45 17.81 -8.78 13.77
N PHE A 46 18.70 -8.29 12.91
CA PHE A 46 20.09 -8.73 12.79
C PHE A 46 21.08 -7.77 13.44
N ARG A 47 20.60 -6.65 13.99
CA ARG A 47 21.42 -5.76 14.81
C ARG A 47 21.64 -6.45 16.15
N ASP A 48 22.90 -6.81 16.41
CA ASP A 48 23.34 -7.28 17.72
C ASP A 48 23.47 -6.05 18.62
N ASP A 49 22.40 -5.72 19.34
CA ASP A 49 22.36 -4.66 20.34
C ASP A 49 23.21 -5.10 21.55
N ARG A 50 24.53 -4.96 21.43
CA ARG A 50 25.46 -5.15 22.56
C ARG A 50 25.46 -3.97 23.51
#